data_AF-A0A3T0FYF1-F1
#
_entry.id   AF-A0A3T0FYF1-F1
#
_cell.length_a   1.000
_cell.length_b   1.000
_cell.length_c   1.000
_cell.angle_alpha   90.00
_cell.angle_beta   90.00
_cell.angle_gamma   90.00
#
_symmetry.space_group_name_H-M   'P 1'
#
loop_
_entity.id
_entity.type
_entity.pdbx_description
1 polymer ?
#
loop_
_entity_poly.entity_id
_entity_poly.type
_entity_poly.pdbx_seq_one_letter_code
_entity_poly.pdbx_strand_id
1 'polypeptide(L)' 'MEGVAVVRLIERVGGTWFARLDYQRPALAGPNKSRDCSSFEQGKRGAEIWAERHQERLRREVAAIIADYPHNA' A
#
# COMPACT_ATOMS: atom_id res chain seq x y z
N MET A 1 0.62 -5.43 15.96
CA MET A 1 0.14 -4.26 15.21
C MET A 1 -1.07 -4.73 14.43
N GLU A 2 -2.27 -4.29 14.80
CA GLU A 2 -3.51 -4.65 14.11
C GLU A 2 -3.68 -3.73 12.88
N GLY A 3 -3.76 -4.31 11.68
CA GLY A 3 -3.96 -3.57 10.44
C GLY A 3 -3.25 -4.18 9.24
N VAL A 4 -3.80 -3.98 8.05
CA VAL A 4 -3.22 -4.43 6.77
C VAL A 4 -2.54 -3.25 6.08
N ALA A 5 -1.27 -3.43 5.70
CA ALA A 5 -0.52 -2.41 4.98
C ALA A 5 -1.05 -2.24 3.54
N VAL A 6 -1.42 -1.00 3.18
CA VAL A 6 -2.01 -0.68 1.87
C VAL A 6 -1.10 0.17 0.97
N VAL A 7 -0.08 0.81 1.55
CA VAL A 7 1.01 1.49 0.85
C VAL A 7 2.32 1.15 1.55
N ARG A 8 3.40 1.03 0.79
CA ARG A 8 4.75 0.92 1.32
C ARG A 8 5.66 1.95 0.66
N LEU A 9 6.38 2.74 1.46
CA LEU A 9 7.50 3.56 0.98
C LEU A 9 8.77 2.72 0.98
N ILE A 10 9.49 2.78 -0.13
CA ILE A 10 10.71 2.01 -0.34
C ILE A 10 11.78 2.96 -0.85
N GLU A 11 12.92 2.98 -0.15
CA GLU A 11 14.13 3.65 -0.60
C GLU A 11 14.84 2.79 -1.65
N ARG A 12 15.27 3.42 -2.74
CA ARG A 12 16.16 2.82 -3.73
C ARG A 12 17.60 3.05 -3.31
N VAL A 13 18.48 2.13 -3.72
CA VAL A 13 19.93 2.39 -3.66
C VAL A 13 20.22 3.70 -4.41
N GLY A 14 20.84 4.66 -3.74
CA GLY A 14 21.06 6.01 -4.27
C GLY A 14 20.12 7.10 -3.70
N GLY A 15 19.30 6.79 -2.70
CA GLY A 15 18.60 7.79 -1.88
C GLY A 15 17.30 8.36 -2.47
N THR A 16 16.83 7.77 -3.58
CA THR A 16 15.52 8.11 -4.16
C THR A 16 14.44 7.19 -3.59
N TRP A 17 13.19 7.63 -3.59
CA TRP A 17 12.09 6.90 -2.97
C TRP A 17 10.99 6.56 -3.97
N PHE A 18 10.23 5.50 -3.69
CA PHE A 18 8.95 5.28 -4.36
C PHE A 18 7.91 4.71 -3.40
N ALA A 19 6.65 5.07 -3.62
CA ALA A 19 5.50 4.50 -2.95
C ALA A 19 4.93 3.36 -3.79
N ARG A 20 4.92 2.14 -3.25
CA ARG A 20 4.19 1.01 -3.81
C ARG A 20 2.75 1.04 -3.27
N LEU A 21 1.81 1.37 -4.14
CA LEU A 21 0.39 1.46 -3.82
C LEU A 21 -0.29 0.09 -3.90
N ASP A 22 -1.48 0.01 -3.32
CA ASP A 22 -2.32 -1.20 -3.29
C ASP A 22 -1.54 -2.43 -2.78
N TYR A 23 -0.71 -2.22 -1.75
CA TYR A 23 0.21 -3.23 -1.21
C TYR A 23 -0.49 -4.45 -0.62
N GLN A 24 -1.76 -4.30 -0.21
CA GLN A 24 -2.60 -5.38 0.29
C GLN A 24 -2.95 -6.42 -0.78
N ARG A 25 -2.88 -6.07 -2.08
CA ARG A 25 -3.33 -6.96 -3.15
C ARG A 25 -2.35 -8.12 -3.37
N PRO A 26 -2.84 -9.34 -3.70
CA PRO A 26 -1.98 -10.44 -4.09
C PRO A 26 -1.07 -10.05 -5.26
N ALA A 27 0.17 -10.53 -5.26
CA ALA A 27 1.13 -10.23 -6.34
C ALA A 27 0.65 -10.69 -7.74
N LEU A 28 -0.26 -11.67 -7.78
CA LEU A 28 -0.86 -12.20 -9.01
C LEU A 28 -2.04 -11.35 -9.53
N ALA A 29 -2.55 -10.39 -8.75
CA ALA A 29 -3.68 -9.53 -9.12
C ALA A 29 -3.29 -8.38 -10.09
N GLY A 30 -2.09 -8.41 -10.65
CA GLY A 30 -1.54 -7.41 -11.55
C GLY A 30 -0.49 -6.50 -10.88
N PRO A 31 0.16 -5.61 -11.66
CA PRO A 31 1.23 -4.78 -11.14
C PRO A 31 0.68 -3.74 -10.15
N ASN A 32 1.24 -3.73 -8.94
CA ASN A 32 1.05 -2.61 -8.03
C ASN A 32 1.54 -1.33 -8.69
N LYS A 33 0.74 -0.26 -8.61
CA LYS A 33 1.16 1.04 -9.11
C LYS A 33 2.25 1.60 -8.19
N SER A 34 3.43 1.82 -8.74
CA SER A 34 4.49 2.56 -8.06
C SER A 34 4.44 4.03 -8.44
N ARG A 35 4.75 4.91 -7.48
CA ARG A 35 4.88 6.35 -7.69
C ARG A 35 6.23 6.78 -7.15
N ASP A 36 7.08 7.36 -8.00
CA ASP A 36 8.37 7.89 -7.55
C ASP A 36 8.15 9.11 -6.65
N CYS A 37 9.06 9.29 -5.70
CA CYS A 37 9.04 10.33 -4.68
C CYS A 37 10.44 10.95 -4.60
N SER A 38 10.53 12.27 -4.50
CA SER A 38 11.83 12.94 -4.40
C SER A 38 12.46 12.88 -3.00
N SER A 39 11.67 12.52 -1.97
CA SER A 39 12.14 12.32 -0.59
C SER A 39 11.19 11.42 0.20
N PHE A 40 11.66 10.95 1.36
CA PHE A 40 10.82 10.23 2.33
C PHE A 40 9.59 11.04 2.76
N GLU A 41 9.79 12.30 3.15
CA GLU A 41 8.69 13.16 3.65
C GLU A 41 7.64 13.45 2.58
N GLN A 42 8.08 13.70 1.34
CA GLN A 42 7.13 13.87 0.23
C GLN A 42 6.36 12.57 -0.03
N GLY A 43 7.05 11.43 -0.03
CA GLY A 43 6.43 10.13 -0.18
C GLY A 43 5.41 9.83 0.91
N LYS A 44 5.74 10.15 2.17
CA LYS A 44 4.85 9.97 3.34
C LYS A 44 3.59 10.79 3.19
N ARG A 45 3.70 12.09 2.93
CA ARG A 45 2.56 12.97 2.72
C ARG A 45 1.69 12.50 1.56
N GLY A 46 2.31 12.08 0.45
CA GLY A 46 1.60 11.53 -0.70
C GLY A 46 0.83 10.24 -0.38
N ALA A 47 1.44 9.35 0.40
CA ALA A 47 0.82 8.11 0.86
C ALA A 47 -0.39 8.37 1.77
N GLU A 48 -0.28 9.32 2.71
CA GLU A 48 -1.37 9.72 3.60
C GLU A 48 -2.56 10.27 2.81
N ILE A 49 -2.32 11.24 1.91
CA ILE A 49 -3.37 11.82 1.05
C ILE A 49 -4.02 10.75 0.17
N TRP A 50 -3.22 9.83 -0.38
CA TRP A 50 -3.74 8.75 -1.20
C TRP A 50 -4.61 7.78 -0.39
N ALA A 51 -4.17 7.41 0.82
CA ALA A 51 -4.90 6.50 1.69
C ALA A 51 -6.24 7.10 2.11
N GLU A 52 -6.25 8.38 2.49
CA GLU A 52 -7.47 9.12 2.84
C GLU A 52 -8.44 9.16 1.64
N ARG A 53 -7.95 9.55 0.45
CA ARG A 53 -8.77 9.64 -0.77
C ARG A 53 -9.39 8.29 -1.18
N HIS A 54 -8.75 7.16 -0.89
CA HIS A 54 -9.21 5.84 -1.31
C HIS A 54 -9.70 4.96 -0.16
N GLN A 55 -9.91 5.54 1.03
CA GLN A 55 -10.15 4.82 2.27
C GLN A 55 -11.28 3.78 2.17
N GLU A 56 -12.40 4.12 1.54
CA GLU A 56 -13.55 3.21 1.39
C GLU A 56 -13.22 1.99 0.51
N ARG A 57 -12.49 2.21 -0.59
CA ARG A 57 -12.04 1.14 -1.47
C ARG A 57 -11.06 0.22 -0.73
N LEU A 58 -10.09 0.81 -0.03
CA LEU A 58 -9.06 0.08 0.71
C LEU A 58 -9.67 -0.78 1.82
N ARG A 59 -10.64 -0.25 2.58
CA ARG A 59 -11.37 -1.00 3.61
C ARG A 59 -12.12 -2.20 3.02
N ARG A 60 -12.81 -2.02 1.89
CA ARG A 60 -13.51 -3.11 1.20
C ARG A 60 -12.56 -4.20 0.72
N GLU A 61 -11.45 -3.80 0.08
CA GLU A 61 -10.44 -4.74 -0.42
C GLU A 61 -9.80 -5.51 0.74
N VAL A 62 -9.41 -4.84 1.82
CA VAL A 62 -8.84 -5.48 3.01
C VAL A 62 -9.84 -6.43 3.67
N ALA A 63 -11.11 -6.04 3.81
CA ALA A 63 -12.15 -6.91 4.36
C ALA A 63 -12.33 -8.18 3.50
N ALA A 64 -12.33 -8.04 2.17
CA ALA A 64 -12.40 -9.18 1.25
C ALA A 64 -11.18 -10.10 1.40
N ILE A 65 -9.97 -9.53 1.47
CA ILE A 65 -8.73 -10.31 1.68
C ILE A 65 -8.75 -11.05 3.02
N ILE A 66 -9.19 -10.40 4.10
CA ILE A 66 -9.28 -11.02 5.43
C ILE A 66 -10.33 -12.14 5.43
N ALA A 67 -11.46 -11.97 4.74
CA ALA A 67 -12.48 -13.00 4.61
C ALA A 67 -12.03 -14.19 3.76
N ASP A 68 -11.22 -13.93 2.72
CA ASP A 68 -10.71 -14.94 1.79
C ASP A 68 -9.51 -15.71 2.35
N TYR A 69 -8.71 -15.11 3.25
CA TYR A 69 -7.68 -15.83 4.00
C TYR A 69 -8.36 -16.72 5.04
N PRO A 70 -8.50 -18.04 4.83
CA PRO A 70 -8.97 -18.90 5.90
C PRO A 70 -7.87 -18.86 6.96
N HIS A 71 -8.25 -18.53 8.18
CA HIS A 71 -7.40 -18.80 9.33
C HIS A 71 -7.06 -20.30 9.24
N ASN A 72 -5.81 -20.65 8.95
CA ASN A 72 -5.27 -21.96 9.26
C ASN A 72 -5.30 -22.04 10.79
N ALA A 73 -6.46 -22.37 11.33
CA ALA A 73 -6.69 -22.80 12.70
C ALA A 73 -6.25 -24.26 12.83
#